data_AF-H5TSL7-F1
#
_entry.id   AF-H5TSL7-F1
#
_cell.length_a   1.000
_cell.length_b   1.000
_cell.length_c   1.000
_cell.angle_alpha   90.00
_cell.angle_beta   90.00
_cell.angle_gamma   90.00
#
_symmetry.space_group_name_H-M   'P 1'
#
loop_
_entity.id
_entity.type
_entity.pdbx_description
1 polymer ?
#
loop_
_entity_poly.entity_id
_entity_poly.type
_entity_poly.pdbx_seq_one_letter_code
_entity_poly.pdbx_strand_id
1 'polypeptide(L)'
;MSITFAAEMNDSDIVGYRIECVCGGRSDRYNTYADAQAAYTLLPGYAANRPFLVHEGCDLDDDDRFSYRPAISVEFSSQSPEANFSSANGAEMLRILGLDPEPCGSVDAADLRGRIMLAQALAGGDPGRPTIVTDRDGGVTLVDANSPAPTAVVERARAFDCGRRAGYFDDRLIELSEVAQWAQDHDRQVQWN
;
A
#
# COMPACT_ATOMS: atom_id res chain seq x y z
N MET A 1 -5.83 3.82 2.72
CA MET A 1 -5.71 3.29 1.35
C MET A 1 -4.62 4.05 0.63
N SER A 2 -3.92 3.39 -0.29
CA SER A 2 -2.82 3.92 -1.10
C SER A 2 -3.13 3.69 -2.58
N ILE A 3 -2.35 4.33 -3.45
CA ILE A 3 -2.26 3.98 -4.88
C ILE A 3 -0.78 3.67 -5.14
N THR A 4 -0.46 2.53 -5.73
CA THR A 4 0.91 2.09 -6.02
C THR A 4 1.09 1.93 -7.51
N PHE A 5 2.06 2.63 -8.09
CA PHE A 5 2.48 2.39 -9.46
C PHE A 5 3.59 1.35 -9.49
N ALA A 6 3.45 0.33 -10.32
CA ALA A 6 4.42 -0.73 -10.51
C ALA A 6 4.38 -1.22 -11.96
N ALA A 7 5.44 -1.87 -12.43
CA ALA A 7 5.36 -2.59 -13.68
C ALA A 7 4.32 -3.72 -13.61
N GLU A 8 3.66 -4.00 -14.72
CA GLU A 8 2.86 -5.21 -14.88
C GLU A 8 3.77 -6.43 -14.71
N MET A 9 3.36 -7.35 -13.84
CA MET A 9 4.06 -8.60 -13.58
C MET A 9 3.24 -9.76 -14.10
N ASN A 10 3.88 -10.65 -14.84
CA ASN A 10 3.20 -11.77 -15.50
C ASN A 10 3.61 -13.10 -14.86
N ASP A 11 2.88 -14.17 -15.16
CA ASP A 11 3.21 -15.52 -14.68
C ASP A 11 4.63 -15.97 -15.08
N SER A 12 5.15 -15.49 -16.22
CA SER A 12 6.52 -15.76 -16.66
C SER A 12 7.59 -15.15 -15.75
N ASP A 13 7.23 -14.11 -14.99
CA ASP A 13 8.14 -13.39 -14.10
C ASP A 13 8.17 -14.06 -12.72
N ILE A 14 7.26 -15.00 -12.43
CA ILE A 14 7.18 -15.73 -11.15
C ILE A 14 8.29 -16.78 -11.08
N VAL A 15 9.15 -16.68 -10.07
CA VAL A 15 10.19 -17.68 -9.75
C VAL A 15 9.82 -18.61 -8.61
N GLY A 16 8.70 -18.33 -7.94
CA GLY A 16 8.13 -19.21 -6.94
C GLY A 16 7.18 -18.49 -6.00
N TYR A 17 6.92 -19.15 -4.87
CA TYR A 17 6.00 -18.71 -3.84
C TYR A 17 6.65 -18.93 -2.48
N ARG A 18 6.34 -18.05 -1.53
CA ARG A 18 6.77 -18.20 -0.12
C ARG A 18 5.60 -17.95 0.79
N ILE A 19 5.67 -18.51 1.98
CA ILE A 19 4.79 -18.13 3.07
C ILE A 19 5.53 -17.05 3.86
N GLU A 20 4.87 -15.92 4.09
CA GLU A 20 5.42 -14.78 4.82
C GLU A 20 4.56 -14.43 6.04
N CYS A 21 5.21 -14.07 7.14
CA CYS A 21 4.57 -13.55 8.34
C CYS A 21 4.78 -12.03 8.43
N VAL A 22 3.87 -11.33 9.12
CA VAL A 22 3.93 -9.86 9.28
C VAL A 22 5.21 -9.39 9.97
N CYS A 23 5.82 -10.24 10.82
CA CYS A 23 7.09 -9.96 11.50
C CYS A 23 8.32 -10.14 10.59
N GLY A 24 8.13 -10.45 9.30
CA GLY A 24 9.21 -10.64 8.33
C GLY A 24 9.71 -12.09 8.22
N GLY A 25 9.15 -13.02 8.98
CA GLY A 25 9.42 -14.45 8.85
C GLY A 25 9.04 -15.00 7.48
N ARG A 26 9.93 -15.81 6.88
CA ARG A 26 9.71 -16.40 5.54
C ARG A 26 9.99 -17.89 5.54
N SER A 27 9.18 -18.65 4.82
CA SER A 27 9.48 -20.04 4.49
C SER A 27 10.55 -20.15 3.40
N ASP A 28 10.98 -21.38 3.13
CA ASP A 28 11.62 -21.74 1.87
C ASP A 28 10.72 -21.44 0.67
N ARG A 29 11.34 -21.32 -0.51
CA ARG A 29 10.64 -21.07 -1.76
C ARG A 29 10.05 -22.35 -2.33
N TYR A 30 8.78 -22.27 -2.73
CA TYR A 30 8.05 -23.31 -3.45
C TYR A 30 7.98 -22.94 -4.93
N ASN A 31 8.09 -23.95 -5.81
CA ASN A 31 8.05 -23.71 -7.26
C ASN A 31 6.63 -23.48 -7.79
N THR A 32 5.61 -23.98 -7.09
CA THR A 32 4.20 -23.86 -7.49
C THR A 32 3.35 -23.33 -6.34
N TYR A 33 2.25 -22.67 -6.68
CA TYR A 33 1.29 -22.20 -5.69
C TYR A 33 0.65 -23.38 -4.93
N ALA A 34 0.43 -24.50 -5.61
CA ALA A 34 -0.13 -25.71 -5.01
C ALA A 34 0.79 -26.28 -3.92
N ASP A 35 2.10 -26.29 -4.14
CA ASP A 35 3.07 -26.74 -3.13
C ASP A 35 3.11 -25.78 -1.93
N ALA A 36 3.10 -24.47 -2.18
CA ALA A 36 3.02 -23.47 -1.12
C ALA A 36 1.73 -23.60 -0.31
N GLN A 37 0.60 -23.87 -0.97
CA GLN A 37 -0.69 -24.09 -0.33
C GLN A 37 -0.66 -25.38 0.50
N ALA A 38 -0.12 -26.47 -0.03
CA ALA A 38 0.03 -27.72 0.72
C ALA A 38 0.88 -27.48 1.99
N ALA A 39 2.02 -26.79 1.86
CA ALA A 39 2.86 -26.43 3.00
C ALA A 39 2.13 -25.51 4.00
N TYR A 40 1.32 -24.57 3.53
CA TYR A 40 0.52 -23.68 4.37
C TYR A 40 -0.46 -24.46 5.27
N THR A 41 -1.08 -25.52 4.74
CA THR A 41 -2.00 -26.36 5.53
C THR A 41 -1.29 -27.18 6.61
N LEU A 42 0.03 -27.36 6.48
CA LEU A 42 0.88 -28.06 7.45
C LEU A 42 1.45 -27.13 8.53
N LEU A 43 1.20 -25.81 8.45
CA LEU A 43 1.66 -24.88 9.47
C LEU A 43 1.05 -25.20 10.83
N PRO A 44 1.84 -25.05 11.93
CA PRO A 44 1.31 -25.10 13.27
C PRO A 44 0.09 -24.20 13.44
N GLY A 45 -0.93 -24.68 14.16
CA GLY A 45 -2.16 -23.94 14.43
C GLY A 45 -3.16 -23.86 13.26
N TYR A 46 -2.83 -24.35 12.05
CA TYR A 46 -3.75 -24.34 10.90
C TYR A 46 -5.10 -25.01 11.22
N ALA A 47 -5.09 -26.18 11.85
CA ALA A 47 -6.31 -26.92 12.25
C ALA A 47 -7.19 -26.16 13.26
N ALA A 48 -6.59 -25.28 14.06
CA ALA A 48 -7.30 -24.39 14.99
C ALA A 48 -7.68 -23.05 14.34
N ASN A 49 -7.49 -22.91 13.02
CA ASN A 49 -7.66 -21.68 12.26
C ASN A 49 -6.76 -20.54 12.79
N ARG A 50 -5.53 -20.90 13.19
CA ARG A 50 -4.48 -20.00 13.71
C ARG A 50 -3.10 -20.37 13.15
N PRO A 51 -2.92 -20.44 11.81
CA PRO A 51 -1.64 -20.82 11.23
C PRO A 51 -0.57 -19.79 11.62
N PHE A 52 0.62 -20.25 11.97
CA PHE A 52 1.78 -19.37 12.18
C PHE A 52 3.05 -19.99 11.63
N LEU A 53 3.97 -19.14 11.19
CA LEU A 53 5.32 -19.54 10.79
C LEU A 53 6.22 -19.58 12.01
N VAL A 54 6.88 -20.72 12.22
CA VAL A 54 7.96 -20.83 13.20
C VAL A 54 9.24 -20.39 12.52
N HIS A 55 9.74 -19.21 12.88
CA HIS A 55 11.06 -18.76 12.47
C HIS A 55 11.80 -18.11 13.64
N GLU A 56 13.12 -18.11 13.56
CA GLU A 56 13.99 -17.46 14.53
C GLU A 56 13.74 -15.93 14.50
N GLY A 57 13.49 -15.33 15.68
CA GLY A 57 13.14 -13.91 15.81
C GLY A 57 11.65 -13.58 15.68
N CYS A 58 10.77 -14.59 15.63
CA CYS A 58 9.32 -14.36 15.72
C CYS A 58 8.89 -14.14 17.18
N ASP A 59 8.80 -12.87 17.59
CA ASP A 59 8.37 -12.48 18.94
C ASP A 59 6.85 -12.22 19.04
N LEU A 60 6.08 -12.60 18.02
CA LEU A 60 4.63 -12.50 18.07
C LEU A 60 4.08 -13.44 19.15
N ASP A 61 3.32 -12.87 20.08
CA ASP A 61 2.60 -13.64 21.08
C ASP A 61 1.39 -14.37 20.47
N ASP A 62 0.67 -15.14 21.28
CA ASP A 62 -0.45 -15.96 20.79
C ASP A 62 -1.66 -15.11 20.34
N ASP A 63 -1.82 -13.88 20.85
CA ASP A 63 -2.88 -12.95 20.45
C ASP A 63 -2.52 -12.24 19.13
N ASP A 64 -1.25 -11.90 18.95
CA ASP A 64 -0.73 -11.34 17.70
C ASP A 64 -0.76 -12.37 16.57
N ARG A 65 -0.41 -13.63 16.84
CA ARG A 65 -0.52 -14.73 15.85
C ARG A 65 -1.96 -14.97 15.41
N PHE A 66 -2.94 -14.68 16.28
CA PHE A 66 -4.35 -14.75 15.92
C PHE A 66 -4.74 -13.63 14.94
N SER A 67 -4.20 -12.43 15.17
CA SER A 67 -4.51 -11.22 14.40
C SER A 67 -3.79 -11.19 13.05
N TYR A 68 -2.56 -11.69 12.98
CA TYR A 68 -1.68 -11.60 11.82
C TYR A 68 -1.34 -12.96 11.26
N ARG A 69 -2.23 -13.46 10.39
CA ARG A 69 -2.01 -14.72 9.69
C ARG A 69 -0.88 -14.60 8.66
N PRO A 70 -0.03 -15.63 8.52
CA PRO A 70 0.87 -15.71 7.38
C PRO A 70 0.08 -15.70 6.07
N ALA A 71 0.69 -15.18 5.01
CA ALA A 71 0.14 -15.16 3.66
C ALA A 71 1.08 -15.90 2.70
N ILE A 72 0.53 -16.45 1.62
CA ILE A 72 1.35 -16.94 0.50
C ILE A 72 1.61 -15.74 -0.41
N SER A 73 2.89 -15.36 -0.53
CA SER A 73 3.37 -14.29 -1.40
C SER A 73 4.04 -14.89 -2.64
N VAL A 74 3.87 -14.20 -3.77
CA VAL A 74 4.56 -14.53 -5.03
C VAL A 74 5.98 -13.95 -4.99
N GLU A 75 6.96 -14.70 -5.47
CA GLU A 75 8.33 -14.24 -5.64
C GLU A 75 8.60 -14.03 -7.14
N PHE A 76 8.99 -12.82 -7.53
CA PHE A 76 9.32 -12.48 -8.91
C PHE A 76 10.83 -12.56 -9.18
N SER A 77 11.20 -12.83 -10.43
CA SER A 77 12.59 -12.96 -10.90
C SER A 77 13.40 -11.67 -10.75
N SER A 78 12.72 -10.54 -10.70
CA SER A 78 13.28 -9.21 -10.57
C SER A 78 12.42 -8.38 -9.63
N GLN A 79 13.07 -7.59 -8.78
CA GLN A 79 12.38 -6.53 -8.05
C GLN A 79 12.18 -5.35 -9.01
N SER A 80 10.94 -5.07 -9.37
CA SER A 80 10.59 -3.82 -10.03
C SER A 80 10.59 -2.70 -8.99
N PRO A 81 11.05 -1.49 -9.34
CA PRO A 81 10.72 -0.32 -8.55
C PRO A 81 9.20 -0.13 -8.47
N GLU A 82 8.77 0.47 -7.37
CA GLU A 82 7.37 0.83 -7.11
C GLU A 82 7.32 2.25 -6.55
N ALA A 83 6.28 3.00 -6.92
CA ALA A 83 6.01 4.32 -6.36
C ALA A 83 4.66 4.29 -5.63
N ASN A 84 4.70 4.28 -4.30
CA ASN A 84 3.51 4.27 -3.45
C ASN A 84 3.11 5.69 -3.02
N PHE A 85 1.80 5.94 -3.06
CA PHE A 85 1.17 7.20 -2.72
C PHE A 85 0.02 6.97 -1.73
N SER A 86 -0.26 7.92 -0.84
CA SER A 86 -1.57 7.96 -0.17
C SER A 86 -2.67 8.13 -1.23
N SER A 87 -3.87 7.57 -1.03
CA SER A 87 -4.94 7.65 -2.06
C SER A 87 -5.21 9.07 -2.56
N ALA A 88 -5.19 10.07 -1.67
CA ALA A 88 -5.41 11.47 -2.06
C ALA A 88 -4.26 12.01 -2.94
N ASN A 89 -3.00 11.71 -2.60
CA ASN A 89 -1.86 12.12 -3.41
C ASN A 89 -1.76 11.33 -4.72
N GLY A 90 -2.15 10.06 -4.72
CA GLY A 90 -2.18 9.23 -5.94
C GLY A 90 -3.23 9.73 -6.93
N ALA A 91 -4.44 10.06 -6.45
CA ALA A 91 -5.48 10.66 -7.30
C ALA A 91 -5.03 12.00 -7.89
N GLU A 92 -4.29 12.81 -7.13
CA GLU A 92 -3.73 14.06 -7.65
C GLU A 92 -2.58 13.82 -8.64
N MET A 93 -1.72 12.83 -8.38
CA MET A 93 -0.67 12.43 -9.32
C MET A 93 -1.25 11.97 -10.66
N LEU A 94 -2.33 11.18 -10.65
CA LEU A 94 -3.05 10.78 -11.86
C LEU A 94 -3.53 12.01 -12.65
N ARG A 95 -4.08 13.03 -11.98
CA ARG A 95 -4.46 14.29 -12.64
C ARG A 95 -3.27 15.04 -13.23
N ILE A 96 -2.16 15.13 -12.50
CA ILE A 96 -0.92 15.77 -12.97
C ILE A 96 -0.43 15.11 -14.26
N LEU A 97 -0.53 13.78 -14.35
CA LEU A 97 -0.15 12.98 -15.52
C LEU A 97 -1.20 12.99 -16.65
N GLY A 98 -2.36 13.62 -16.43
CA GLY A 98 -3.48 13.60 -17.36
C GLY A 98 -4.09 12.21 -17.56
N LEU A 99 -4.04 11.38 -16.52
CA LEU A 99 -4.66 10.05 -16.45
C LEU A 99 -6.00 10.12 -15.71
N ASP A 100 -6.85 9.12 -15.95
CA ASP A 100 -8.14 8.99 -15.26
C ASP A 100 -7.89 8.77 -13.75
N PRO A 101 -8.49 9.56 -12.83
CA PRO A 101 -8.31 9.40 -11.38
C PRO A 101 -8.98 8.14 -10.78
N GLU A 102 -9.28 7.13 -11.59
CA GLU A 102 -9.72 5.81 -11.11
C GLU A 102 -8.61 5.16 -10.26
N PRO A 103 -8.95 4.47 -9.16
CA PRO A 103 -7.99 3.95 -8.21
C PRO A 103 -7.15 2.79 -8.78
N CYS A 104 -7.56 2.24 -9.92
CA CYS A 104 -6.80 1.24 -10.65
C CYS A 104 -6.79 1.50 -12.16
N GLY A 105 -5.73 1.09 -12.83
CA GLY A 105 -5.59 1.23 -14.27
C GLY A 105 -4.20 0.81 -14.77
N SER A 106 -3.99 0.94 -16.08
CA SER A 106 -2.69 0.72 -16.70
C SER A 106 -2.42 1.70 -17.84
N VAL A 107 -1.14 1.88 -18.14
CA VAL A 107 -0.66 2.72 -19.22
C VAL A 107 0.62 2.13 -19.79
N ASP A 108 0.85 2.35 -21.09
CA ASP A 108 2.12 2.03 -21.72
C ASP A 108 3.28 2.78 -21.05
N ALA A 109 4.42 2.12 -20.89
CA ALA A 109 5.57 2.68 -20.19
C ALA A 109 6.16 3.93 -20.90
N ALA A 110 6.18 3.93 -22.24
CA ALA A 110 6.66 5.08 -23.00
C ALA A 110 5.66 6.25 -22.94
N ASP A 111 4.36 5.98 -22.97
CA ASP A 111 3.33 7.01 -22.75
C ASP A 111 3.47 7.64 -21.35
N LEU A 112 3.58 6.82 -20.31
CA LEU A 112 3.79 7.33 -18.94
C LEU A 112 5.04 8.20 -18.84
N ARG A 113 6.14 7.78 -19.43
CA ARG A 113 7.39 8.55 -19.44
C ARG A 113 7.22 9.90 -20.14
N GLY A 114 6.51 9.94 -21.27
CA GLY A 114 6.16 11.18 -21.96
C GLY A 114 5.33 12.12 -21.09
N ARG A 115 4.34 11.58 -20.36
CA ARG A 115 3.52 12.33 -19.41
C ARG A 115 4.31 12.87 -18.23
N ILE A 116 5.24 12.10 -17.68
CA ILE A 116 6.13 12.53 -16.60
C ILE A 116 6.99 13.71 -17.06
N MET A 117 7.62 13.61 -18.24
CA MET A 117 8.44 14.69 -18.79
C MET A 117 7.62 15.97 -19.03
N LEU A 118 6.40 15.80 -19.55
CA LEU A 118 5.49 16.93 -19.75
C LEU A 118 5.05 17.55 -18.42
N ALA A 119 4.73 16.73 -17.42
CA ALA A 119 4.39 17.18 -16.08
C ALA A 119 5.54 17.96 -15.45
N GLN A 120 6.78 17.45 -15.52
CA GLN A 120 7.97 18.15 -15.01
C GLN A 120 8.26 19.48 -15.73
N ALA A 121 7.91 19.57 -17.02
CA ALA A 121 8.10 20.79 -17.79
C ALA A 121 7.02 21.86 -17.54
N LEU A 122 5.79 21.43 -17.24
CA LEU A 122 4.62 22.32 -17.07
C LEU A 122 4.31 22.64 -15.61
N ALA A 123 4.49 21.68 -14.70
CA ALA A 123 4.34 21.90 -13.29
C ALA A 123 5.55 22.72 -12.83
N GLY A 124 5.32 23.99 -12.48
CA GLY A 124 6.23 24.64 -11.55
C GLY A 124 6.36 23.79 -10.28
N GLY A 125 7.42 23.99 -9.48
CA GLY A 125 7.67 23.13 -8.31
C GLY A 125 6.46 23.03 -7.37
N ASP A 126 6.24 21.83 -6.82
CA ASP A 126 5.09 21.56 -5.95
C ASP A 126 5.16 22.47 -4.72
N PRO A 127 4.16 23.37 -4.49
CA PRO A 127 4.17 24.25 -3.33
C PRO A 127 3.95 23.49 -2.02
N GLY A 128 3.56 22.21 -2.09
CA GLY A 128 3.16 21.39 -0.96
C GLY A 128 1.73 21.69 -0.52
N ARG A 129 1.33 21.08 0.60
CA ARG A 129 0.01 21.28 1.22
C ARG A 129 0.18 21.31 2.74
N PRO A 130 -0.29 22.34 3.44
CA PRO A 130 -0.22 22.36 4.90
C PRO A 130 -1.13 21.29 5.49
N THR A 131 -0.78 20.82 6.69
CA THR A 131 -1.70 20.00 7.49
C THR A 131 -2.91 20.85 7.89
N ILE A 132 -4.11 20.33 7.66
CA ILE A 132 -5.37 20.99 8.07
C ILE A 132 -5.92 20.23 9.27
N VAL A 133 -6.23 20.96 10.34
CA VAL A 133 -6.91 20.41 11.52
C VAL A 133 -8.31 20.96 11.54
N THR A 134 -9.31 20.07 11.56
CA THR A 134 -10.71 20.43 11.72
C THR A 134 -11.24 19.84 13.02
N ASP A 135 -11.77 20.70 13.88
CA ASP A 135 -12.60 20.25 14.99
C ASP A 135 -13.93 19.76 14.40
N ARG A 136 -14.24 18.49 14.60
CA ARG A 136 -15.59 17.95 14.39
C ARG A 136 -16.29 17.95 15.73
N ASP A 137 -17.49 18.51 15.77
CA ASP A 137 -18.39 18.29 16.90
C ASP A 137 -18.63 16.79 17.01
N GLY A 138 -18.05 16.15 18.03
CA GLY A 138 -18.33 14.75 18.29
C GLY A 138 -19.78 14.62 18.73
N GLY A 139 -20.40 13.49 18.36
CA GLY A 139 -21.75 13.19 18.80
C GLY A 139 -21.89 13.30 20.32
N VAL A 140 -23.04 13.79 20.78
CA VAL A 140 -23.35 13.89 22.21
C VAL A 140 -23.32 12.50 22.82
N THR A 141 -22.34 12.24 23.68
CA THR A 141 -22.36 11.04 24.53
C THR A 141 -23.40 11.25 25.62
N LEU A 142 -24.52 10.53 25.55
CA LEU A 142 -25.48 10.46 26.66
C LEU A 142 -24.80 9.73 27.82
N VAL A 143 -24.49 10.46 28.88
CA VAL A 143 -23.95 9.88 30.13
C VAL A 143 -25.13 9.32 30.93
N ASP A 144 -25.06 8.03 31.25
CA ASP A 144 -25.92 7.22 32.13
C ASP A 144 -27.26 7.84 32.57
N ALA A 145 -28.37 7.27 32.08
CA ALA A 145 -29.73 7.67 32.43
C ALA A 145 -30.08 7.57 33.93
N ASN A 146 -29.21 7.00 34.76
CA ASN A 146 -29.39 6.88 36.21
C ASN A 146 -28.61 7.90 37.05
N SER A 147 -27.86 8.83 36.43
CA SER A 147 -27.17 9.90 37.17
C SER A 147 -28.12 11.08 37.43
N PRO A 148 -28.24 11.59 38.68
CA PRO A 148 -29.18 12.66 39.02
C PRO A 148 -28.85 14.03 38.40
N ALA A 149 -27.73 14.16 37.67
CA ALA A 149 -27.36 15.32 36.89
C ALA A 149 -26.56 14.91 35.64
N PRO A 150 -27.20 14.64 34.49
CA PRO A 150 -26.48 14.31 33.27
C PRO A 150 -25.65 15.53 32.83
N THR A 151 -24.33 15.41 32.90
CA THR A 151 -23.41 16.43 32.40
C THR A 151 -23.03 16.01 30.98
N ALA A 152 -23.54 16.70 29.96
CA ALA A 152 -23.16 16.40 28.57
C ALA A 152 -21.66 16.70 28.39
N VAL A 153 -20.84 15.66 28.22
CA VAL A 153 -19.46 15.81 27.79
C VAL A 153 -19.48 15.90 26.27
N VAL A 154 -19.30 17.11 25.74
CA VAL A 154 -19.09 17.29 24.30
C VAL A 154 -17.64 16.95 24.01
N GLU A 155 -17.39 15.70 23.64
CA GLU A 155 -16.08 15.28 23.17
C GLU A 155 -15.88 15.79 21.74
N ARG A 156 -14.95 16.74 21.55
CA ARG A 156 -14.64 17.23 20.20
C ARG A 156 -13.63 16.30 19.55
N ALA A 157 -14.05 15.62 18.49
CA ALA A 157 -13.13 14.82 17.69
C ALA A 157 -12.30 15.75 16.80
N ARG A 158 -10.98 15.57 16.77
CA ARG A 158 -10.11 16.30 15.84
C ARG A 158 -9.84 15.44 14.61
N ALA A 159 -10.17 15.97 13.44
CA ALA A 159 -9.78 15.39 12.17
C ALA A 159 -8.51 16.08 11.66
N PHE A 160 -7.50 15.29 11.34
CA PHE A 160 -6.24 15.75 10.75
C PHE A 160 -6.22 15.32 9.28
N ASP A 161 -6.15 16.29 8.38
CA ASP A 161 -5.83 16.06 6.98
C ASP A 161 -4.34 16.33 6.80
N CYS A 162 -3.57 15.25 6.69
CA CYS A 162 -2.12 15.30 6.63
C CYS A 162 -1.63 16.15 5.46
N GLY A 163 -0.72 17.08 5.73
CA GLY A 163 -0.06 17.86 4.70
C GLY A 163 0.97 17.07 3.89
N ARG A 164 1.54 17.72 2.87
CA ARG A 164 2.77 17.29 2.18
C ARG A 164 3.75 18.45 2.10
N ARG A 165 5.05 18.14 2.09
CA ARG A 165 6.09 19.15 1.90
C ARG A 165 6.11 19.69 0.46
N ALA A 166 6.67 20.88 0.29
CA ALA A 166 7.02 21.37 -1.04
C ALA A 166 8.00 20.41 -1.74
N GLY A 167 7.87 20.31 -3.06
CA GLY A 167 8.64 19.39 -3.90
C GLY A 167 8.24 17.92 -3.81
N TYR A 168 7.20 17.56 -3.06
CA TYR A 168 6.79 16.16 -2.92
C TYR A 168 6.44 15.54 -4.27
N PHE A 169 5.63 16.20 -5.11
CA PHE A 169 5.32 15.66 -6.43
C PHE A 169 6.53 15.63 -7.37
N ASP A 170 7.46 16.58 -7.25
CA ASP A 170 8.68 16.59 -8.05
C ASP A 170 9.53 15.34 -7.78
N ASP A 171 9.72 15.00 -6.50
CA ASP A 171 10.45 13.80 -6.11
C ASP A 171 9.71 12.52 -6.53
N ARG A 172 8.37 12.51 -6.43
CA ARG A 172 7.58 11.35 -6.85
C ARG A 172 7.56 11.15 -8.35
N LEU A 173 7.68 12.22 -9.15
CA LEU A 173 7.84 12.11 -10.60
C LEU A 173 9.19 11.48 -10.97
N ILE A 174 10.24 11.69 -10.18
CA ILE A 174 11.53 11.00 -10.35
C ILE A 174 11.36 9.50 -10.07
N GLU A 175 10.75 9.14 -8.94
CA GLU A 175 10.48 7.72 -8.61
C GLU A 175 9.61 7.04 -9.69
N LEU A 176 8.57 7.73 -10.20
CA LEU A 176 7.76 7.22 -11.30
C LEU A 176 8.54 7.09 -12.61
N SER A 177 9.51 7.96 -12.86
CA SER A 177 10.38 7.84 -14.03
C SER A 177 11.24 6.57 -13.95
N GLU A 178 11.66 6.15 -12.76
CA GLU A 178 12.37 4.88 -12.56
C GLU A 178 11.45 3.69 -12.84
N VAL A 179 10.20 3.74 -12.37
CA VAL A 179 9.17 2.72 -12.70
C VAL A 179 8.93 2.62 -14.19
N ALA A 180 8.69 3.74 -14.86
CA ALA A 180 8.43 3.78 -16.30
C ALA A 180 9.63 3.29 -17.11
N GLN A 181 10.85 3.70 -16.74
CA GLN A 181 12.07 3.23 -17.41
C GLN A 181 12.25 1.73 -17.26
N TRP A 182 12.09 1.20 -16.04
CA TRP A 182 12.20 -0.23 -15.79
C TRP A 182 11.16 -1.02 -16.59
N ALA A 183 9.90 -0.59 -16.57
CA ALA A 183 8.83 -1.23 -17.33
C ALA A 183 9.10 -1.21 -18.84
N GLN A 184 9.62 -0.10 -19.37
CA GLN A 184 10.00 0.02 -20.77
C GLN A 184 11.13 -0.95 -21.15
N ASP A 185 12.17 -1.06 -20.32
CA ASP A 185 13.32 -1.95 -20.57
C ASP A 185 12.94 -3.45 -20.57
N HIS A 186 11.82 -3.79 -19.93
CA HIS A 186 11.30 -5.16 -19.82
C HIS A 186 10.08 -5.42 -20.70
N ASP A 187 9.68 -4.47 -21.56
CA ASP A 187 8.48 -4.56 -22.40
C ASP A 187 7.22 -4.87 -21.57
N ARG A 188 6.97 -4.02 -20.58
CA ARG A 188 5.82 -4.10 -19.65
C ARG A 188 5.04 -2.79 -19.64
N GLN A 189 3.75 -2.88 -19.33
CA GLN A 189 2.95 -1.71 -18.95
C GLN A 189 3.27 -1.29 -17.52
N VAL A 190 2.88 -0.06 -17.16
CA VAL A 190 2.80 0.37 -15.78
C VAL A 190 1.35 0.31 -15.33
N GLN A 191 1.10 -0.35 -14.21
CA GLN A 191 -0.21 -0.48 -13.58
C GLN A 191 -0.25 0.28 -12.26
N TRP A 192 -1.45 0.68 -11.85
CA TRP A 192 -1.71 1.18 -10.50
C TRP A 192 -2.92 0.53 -9.85
N ASN A 193 -2.87 0.40 -8.52
CA ASN A 193 -3.94 -0.11 -7.66
C ASN A 193 -3.81 0.39 -6.21
#